data_AF-A0A950SUY7-F1
#
_entry.id   AF-A0A950SUY7-F1
#
_cell.length_a   1.000
_cell.length_b   1.000
_cell.length_c   1.000
_cell.angle_alpha   90.00
_cell.angle_beta   90.00
_cell.angle_gamma   90.00
#
_symmetry.space_group_name_H-M   'P 1'
#
loop_
_entity.id
_entity.type
_entity.pdbx_description
1 polymer ?
#
loop_
_entity_poly.entity_id
_entity_poly.type
_entity_poly.pdbx_seq_one_letter_code
_entity_poly.pdbx_strand_id
1 'polypeptide(L)'
;MISTTTHHVIDEAGVEAVLETAERHALDHGHRVVIAVVERSGELVGLRRTPGAQIASSRVAIDKARTAAIFVRPSRELEQQVSGGRLGALALHGARALTGGIPLKVGDAVVGAIGTSGETPDKDEAVSVAGAAASFSTLAVPALSAADARRAAGTVASECARRGVSPVCAVVDAGGDLMCIWRPDRAQVASVGVATDKARTAAIYRRPSKDFEEQASSGRASALHLARAVPLQGGIPIVDGGRVIGAVGVSGASSADEDQELAVLGAGALTPVNGSSNGATLFDETAVRAKFATGGLLLDGGPYKLDAGRRDAPGEAECHAHTVDVMHVVEGTATVLTGGEIVGARGVGDGEVRAESVTGGTAHELSPGDVLAVPAGVAHQFTRVSYPFLYFVVKVEV
;
A
#
# COMPACT_ATOMS: atom_id res chain seq x y z
N MET A 1 -6.64 -1.98 12.96
CA MET A 1 -5.53 -1.06 12.67
C MET A 1 -4.76 -1.65 11.52
N ILE A 2 -4.58 -0.91 10.42
CA ILE A 2 -3.78 -1.36 9.28
C ILE A 2 -2.36 -1.70 9.81
N SER A 3 -1.69 -2.72 9.26
CA SER A 3 -0.29 -3.03 9.61
C SER A 3 0.64 -1.95 9.04
N THR A 4 0.55 -0.73 9.57
CA THR A 4 1.30 0.42 9.06
C THR A 4 2.74 0.35 9.52
N THR A 5 3.67 0.64 8.60
CA THR A 5 5.05 0.92 8.97
C THR A 5 5.08 2.32 9.61
N THR A 6 5.90 2.51 10.64
CA THR A 6 6.14 3.84 11.19
C THR A 6 7.29 4.50 10.43
N HIS A 7 7.03 5.68 9.85
CA HIS A 7 8.09 6.55 9.35
C HIS A 7 8.33 7.70 10.33
N HIS A 8 9.59 8.11 10.43
CA HIS A 8 9.95 9.34 11.12
C HIS A 8 9.99 10.48 10.10
N VAL A 9 9.27 11.54 10.38
CA VAL A 9 9.37 12.81 9.65
C VAL A 9 9.95 13.86 10.58
N ILE A 10 10.75 14.77 10.03
CA ILE A 10 11.16 15.94 10.82
C ILE A 10 9.91 16.74 11.20
N ASP A 11 9.76 17.04 12.49
CA ASP A 11 8.65 17.85 12.98
C ASP A 11 8.99 19.34 12.98
N GLU A 12 8.00 20.20 13.25
CA GLU A 12 8.18 21.65 13.21
C GLU A 12 9.30 22.12 14.17
N ALA A 13 9.35 21.59 15.39
CA ALA A 13 10.41 21.92 16.35
C ALA A 13 11.80 21.47 15.86
N GLY A 14 11.88 20.31 15.19
CA GLY A 14 13.10 19.82 14.59
C GLY A 14 13.56 20.69 13.41
N VAL A 15 12.63 21.12 12.55
CA VAL A 15 12.91 22.07 11.46
C VAL A 15 13.48 23.38 12.03
N GLU A 16 12.85 23.94 13.05
CA GLU A 16 13.32 25.17 13.70
C GLU A 16 14.71 25.02 14.32
N ALA A 17 14.99 23.89 15.00
CA ALA A 17 16.30 23.63 15.60
C ALA A 17 17.43 23.54 14.55
N VAL A 18 17.14 22.89 13.42
CA VAL A 18 18.06 22.77 12.27
C VAL A 18 18.32 24.14 11.66
N LEU A 19 17.26 24.92 11.41
CA LEU A 19 17.34 26.26 10.83
C LEU A 19 18.08 27.24 11.75
N GLU A 20 17.80 27.23 13.05
CA GLU A 20 18.44 28.10 14.03
C GLU A 20 19.93 27.82 14.16
N THR A 21 20.31 26.54 14.19
CA THR A 21 21.73 26.15 14.29
C THR A 21 22.50 26.56 13.03
N ALA A 22 21.92 26.34 11.84
CA ALA A 22 22.50 26.77 10.57
C ALA A 22 22.60 28.30 10.46
N GLU A 23 21.53 29.02 10.83
CA GLU A 23 21.50 30.47 10.79
C GLU A 23 22.52 31.09 11.75
N ARG A 24 22.63 30.60 12.97
CA ARG A 24 23.66 31.03 13.92
C ARG A 24 25.05 30.85 13.34
N HIS A 25 25.35 29.67 12.79
CA HIS A 25 26.62 29.41 12.13
C HIS A 25 26.87 30.39 10.98
N ALA A 26 25.87 30.66 10.14
CA ALA A 26 26.01 31.63 9.05
C ALA A 26 26.29 33.06 9.56
N LEU A 27 25.58 33.51 10.60
CA LEU A 27 25.75 34.84 11.17
C LEU A 27 27.12 35.01 11.85
N ASP A 28 27.58 34.00 12.60
CA ASP A 28 28.90 34.01 13.26
C ASP A 28 30.05 34.15 12.26
N HIS A 29 29.85 33.69 11.02
CA HIS A 29 30.83 33.77 9.93
C HIS A 29 30.52 34.90 8.92
N GLY A 30 29.51 35.74 9.18
CA GLY A 30 29.12 36.86 8.31
C GLY A 30 28.59 36.44 6.94
N HIS A 31 28.03 35.23 6.81
CA HIS A 31 27.53 34.67 5.56
C HIS A 31 26.12 35.16 5.23
N ARG A 32 25.89 35.49 3.95
CA ARG A 32 24.62 36.01 3.44
C ARG A 32 23.88 34.96 2.64
N VAL A 33 23.22 34.04 3.33
CA VAL A 33 22.70 32.80 2.76
C VAL A 33 21.20 32.63 2.98
N VAL A 34 20.61 31.81 2.12
CA VAL A 34 19.28 31.23 2.30
C VAL A 34 19.44 29.78 2.69
N ILE A 35 18.74 29.35 3.73
CA ILE A 35 18.78 28.02 4.31
C ILE A 35 17.39 27.40 4.14
N ALA A 36 17.30 26.21 3.56
CA ALA A 36 16.08 25.49 3.33
C ALA A 36 16.13 24.13 4.03
N VAL A 37 15.03 23.71 4.64
CA VAL A 37 14.82 22.35 5.15
C VAL A 37 13.66 21.73 4.40
N VAL A 38 13.87 20.54 3.85
CA VAL A 38 12.88 19.75 3.14
C VAL A 38 12.58 18.46 3.89
N GLU A 39 11.38 17.93 3.73
CA GLU A 39 11.06 16.57 4.17
C GLU A 39 11.67 15.52 3.23
N ARG A 40 11.43 14.23 3.52
CA ARG A 40 12.06 13.11 2.80
C ARG A 40 11.74 13.08 1.31
N SER A 41 10.54 13.48 0.90
CA SER A 41 10.11 13.59 -0.51
C SER A 41 10.82 14.75 -1.26
N GLY A 42 11.50 15.62 -0.52
CA GLY A 42 12.12 16.84 -1.03
C GLY A 42 11.19 18.06 -1.08
N GLU A 43 10.01 17.97 -0.49
CA GLU A 43 9.10 19.12 -0.32
C GLU A 43 9.56 20.05 0.81
N LEU A 44 9.42 21.36 0.60
CA LEU A 44 9.90 22.40 1.52
C LEU A 44 9.05 22.45 2.80
N VAL A 45 9.72 22.35 3.96
CA VAL A 45 9.07 22.46 5.28
C VAL A 45 9.59 23.63 6.12
N GLY A 46 10.73 24.24 5.74
CA GLY A 46 11.23 25.44 6.40
C GLY A 46 12.24 26.23 5.55
N LEU A 47 12.24 27.55 5.68
CA LEU A 47 13.13 28.44 4.94
C LEU A 47 13.51 29.65 5.80
N ARG A 48 14.82 29.94 5.94
CA ARG A 48 15.33 31.16 6.57
C ARG A 48 16.31 31.90 5.66
N ARG A 49 16.43 33.21 5.85
CA ARG A 49 17.34 34.08 5.11
C ARG A 49 18.10 34.97 6.09
N THR A 50 19.42 34.96 6.02
CA THR A 50 20.21 35.93 6.79
C THR A 50 20.10 37.33 6.16
N PRO A 51 20.35 38.41 6.92
CA PRO A 51 20.30 39.77 6.39
C PRO A 51 21.22 39.96 5.18
N GLY A 52 20.67 40.49 4.08
CA GLY A 52 21.42 40.71 2.84
C GLY A 52 21.63 39.48 1.97
N ALA A 53 20.99 38.34 2.29
CA ALA A 53 21.00 37.16 1.43
C ALA A 53 20.38 37.44 0.04
N GLN A 54 20.97 36.89 -1.01
CA GLN A 54 20.51 37.06 -2.38
C GLN A 54 19.16 36.37 -2.61
N ILE A 55 18.19 37.08 -3.21
CA ILE A 55 16.82 36.56 -3.46
C ILE A 55 16.84 35.26 -4.29
N ALA A 56 17.71 35.20 -5.32
CA ALA A 56 17.84 34.06 -6.22
C ALA A 56 18.22 32.75 -5.49
N SER A 57 18.87 32.83 -4.33
CA SER A 57 19.34 31.68 -3.56
C SER A 57 18.23 30.81 -2.98
N SER A 58 16.98 31.30 -2.92
CA SER A 58 15.89 30.52 -2.31
C SER A 58 15.62 29.22 -3.05
N ARG A 59 15.49 29.27 -4.38
CA ARG A 59 15.25 28.07 -5.18
C ARG A 59 16.46 27.13 -5.16
N VAL A 60 17.66 27.70 -5.19
CA VAL A 60 18.91 26.92 -5.17
C VAL A 60 19.07 26.18 -3.83
N ALA A 61 18.79 26.82 -2.70
CA ALA A 61 18.82 26.17 -1.38
C ALA A 61 17.82 25.00 -1.31
N ILE A 62 16.59 25.20 -1.79
CA ILE A 62 15.56 24.16 -1.88
C ILE A 62 16.03 23.00 -2.75
N ASP A 63 16.54 23.29 -3.96
CA ASP A 63 17.00 22.26 -4.90
C ASP A 63 18.18 21.44 -4.36
N LYS A 64 19.13 22.09 -3.64
CA LYS A 64 20.24 21.42 -2.97
C LYS A 64 19.74 20.48 -1.86
N ALA A 65 18.84 20.96 -1.01
CA ALA A 65 18.21 20.17 0.05
C ALA A 65 17.44 18.98 -0.54
N ARG A 66 16.58 19.23 -1.54
CA ARG A 66 15.81 18.22 -2.27
C ARG A 66 16.70 17.14 -2.87
N THR A 67 17.80 17.53 -3.50
CA THR A 67 18.78 16.58 -4.05
C THR A 67 19.32 15.66 -2.97
N ALA A 68 19.67 16.22 -1.80
CA ALA A 68 20.19 15.43 -0.71
C ALA A 68 19.15 14.47 -0.09
N ALA A 69 17.89 14.91 0.00
CA ALA A 69 16.78 14.09 0.49
C ALA A 69 16.51 12.89 -0.42
N ILE A 70 16.24 13.13 -1.70
CA ILE A 70 15.78 12.08 -2.63
C ILE A 70 16.88 11.11 -3.06
N PHE A 71 18.15 11.54 -3.04
CA PHE A 71 19.30 10.67 -3.29
C PHE A 71 19.95 10.12 -2.01
N VAL A 72 19.43 10.49 -0.84
CA VAL A 72 19.83 9.95 0.47
C VAL A 72 21.35 10.16 0.75
N ARG A 73 21.93 11.23 0.20
CA ARG A 73 23.38 11.52 0.28
C ARG A 73 23.68 13.00 0.02
N PRO A 74 24.82 13.54 0.46
CA PRO A 74 25.19 14.93 0.20
C PRO A 74 25.13 15.30 -1.29
N SER A 75 24.61 16.49 -1.61
CA SER A 75 24.49 16.95 -3.00
C SER A 75 25.86 17.18 -3.67
N ARG A 76 26.91 17.40 -2.87
CA ARG A 76 28.32 17.50 -3.28
C ARG A 76 28.79 16.30 -4.08
N GLU A 77 28.37 15.08 -3.72
CA GLU A 77 28.77 13.89 -4.47
C GLU A 77 28.31 13.97 -5.93
N LEU A 78 27.16 14.58 -6.18
CA LEU A 78 26.62 14.73 -7.52
C LEU A 78 27.37 15.81 -8.31
N GLU A 79 27.73 16.92 -7.66
CA GLU A 79 28.59 17.95 -8.26
C GLU A 79 29.98 17.39 -8.61
N GLN A 80 30.58 16.58 -7.72
CA GLN A 80 31.86 15.92 -7.98
C GLN A 80 31.79 14.95 -9.17
N GLN A 81 30.67 14.25 -9.35
CA GLN A 81 30.47 13.40 -10.53
C GLN A 81 30.47 14.22 -11.82
N VAL A 82 29.78 15.37 -11.84
CA VAL A 82 29.76 16.26 -13.00
C VAL A 82 31.15 16.82 -13.29
N SER A 83 31.84 17.33 -12.27
CA SER A 83 33.20 17.86 -12.38
C SER A 83 34.22 16.80 -12.79
N GLY A 84 33.99 15.54 -12.43
CA GLY A 84 34.77 14.37 -12.85
C GLY A 84 34.44 13.86 -14.27
N GLY A 85 33.60 14.57 -15.03
CA GLY A 85 33.28 14.26 -16.42
C GLY A 85 32.00 13.43 -16.63
N ARG A 86 31.28 13.03 -15.56
CA ARG A 86 30.00 12.32 -15.66
C ARG A 86 28.85 13.31 -15.90
N LEU A 87 28.87 14.00 -17.05
CA LEU A 87 27.85 15.01 -17.40
C LEU A 87 26.41 14.47 -17.38
N GLY A 88 26.22 13.15 -17.55
CA GLY A 88 24.92 12.49 -17.41
C GLY A 88 24.24 12.70 -16.05
N ALA A 89 24.99 13.05 -14.98
CA ALA A 89 24.42 13.39 -13.69
C ALA A 89 23.55 14.67 -13.73
N LEU A 90 23.76 15.57 -14.71
CA LEU A 90 22.92 16.75 -14.93
C LEU A 90 21.52 16.40 -15.48
N ALA A 91 21.34 15.21 -16.05
CA ALA A 91 20.07 14.75 -16.60
C ALA A 91 19.18 14.04 -15.55
N LEU A 92 19.66 13.89 -14.32
CA LEU A 92 18.88 13.25 -13.25
C LEU A 92 17.68 14.12 -12.88
N HIS A 93 16.48 13.60 -13.13
CA HIS A 93 15.25 14.33 -12.93
C HIS A 93 15.08 14.73 -11.45
N GLY A 94 14.83 16.02 -11.22
CA GLY A 94 14.60 16.55 -9.89
C GLY A 94 15.85 16.73 -9.01
N ALA A 95 17.04 16.45 -9.54
CA ALA A 95 18.32 16.69 -8.88
C ALA A 95 18.97 17.99 -9.38
N ARG A 96 19.72 18.68 -8.52
CA ARG A 96 20.70 19.69 -8.90
C ARG A 96 22.06 19.29 -8.37
N ALA A 97 23.01 19.11 -9.29
CA ALA A 97 24.40 18.82 -8.98
C ALA A 97 25.13 20.09 -8.49
N LEU A 98 24.67 20.61 -7.36
CA LEU A 98 25.21 21.78 -6.68
C LEU A 98 25.49 21.41 -5.22
N THR A 99 26.70 21.63 -4.76
CA THR A 99 27.16 21.40 -3.39
C THR A 99 26.40 22.27 -2.39
N GLY A 100 26.09 21.71 -1.22
CA GLY A 100 25.46 22.43 -0.11
C GLY A 100 24.15 21.85 0.39
N GLY A 101 23.75 20.65 -0.05
CA GLY A 101 22.64 19.88 0.52
C GLY A 101 23.15 18.72 1.37
N ILE A 102 22.62 18.56 2.59
CA ILE A 102 23.00 17.53 3.56
C ILE A 102 21.75 16.78 4.07
N PRO A 103 21.72 15.43 4.03
CA PRO A 103 20.61 14.66 4.58
C PRO A 103 20.51 14.80 6.11
N LEU A 104 19.30 14.94 6.63
CA LEU A 104 18.97 14.86 8.05
C LEU A 104 18.62 13.41 8.39
N LYS A 105 19.35 12.80 9.32
CA LYS A 105 19.26 11.37 9.63
C LYS A 105 18.88 11.09 11.08
N VAL A 106 18.05 10.06 11.29
CA VAL A 106 17.82 9.41 12.58
C VAL A 106 18.26 7.95 12.44
N GLY A 107 19.38 7.59 13.06
CA GLY A 107 20.09 6.35 12.73
C GLY A 107 20.48 6.35 11.25
N ASP A 108 20.10 5.29 10.53
CA ASP A 108 20.35 5.18 9.09
C ASP A 108 19.24 5.80 8.22
N ALA A 109 18.11 6.18 8.80
CA ALA A 109 16.96 6.68 8.08
C ALA A 109 17.07 8.19 7.80
N VAL A 110 16.91 8.59 6.53
CA VAL A 110 16.78 10.01 6.15
C VAL A 110 15.35 10.47 6.41
N VAL A 111 15.20 11.48 7.27
CA VAL A 111 13.92 12.08 7.66
C VAL A 111 13.64 13.42 6.97
N GLY A 112 14.64 13.96 6.27
CA GLY A 112 14.60 15.21 5.54
C GLY A 112 16.00 15.60 5.06
N ALA A 113 16.17 16.84 4.60
CA ALA A 113 17.48 17.39 4.27
C ALA A 113 17.52 18.89 4.49
N ILE A 114 18.71 19.42 4.74
CA ILE A 114 18.99 20.85 4.76
C ILE A 114 19.79 21.24 3.52
N GLY A 115 19.56 22.43 2.98
CA GLY A 115 20.36 22.99 1.90
C GLY A 115 20.57 24.48 2.05
N THR A 116 21.78 24.95 1.75
CA THR A 116 22.15 26.37 1.87
C THR A 116 22.64 26.93 0.54
N SER A 117 22.29 28.19 0.25
CA SER A 117 22.76 28.91 -0.93
C SER A 117 22.99 30.39 -0.66
N GLY A 118 24.09 30.94 -1.17
CA GLY A 118 24.36 32.39 -1.15
C GLY A 118 25.84 32.73 -1.08
N GLU A 119 26.69 31.75 -0.78
CA GLU A 119 28.14 31.89 -0.73
C GLU A 119 28.82 30.89 -1.69
N THR A 120 30.12 30.69 -1.53
CA THR A 120 30.85 29.63 -2.25
C THR A 120 30.36 28.25 -1.84
N PRO A 121 30.46 27.22 -2.72
CA PRO A 121 30.06 25.84 -2.42
C PRO A 121 30.48 25.32 -1.03
N ASP A 122 31.74 25.53 -0.62
CA ASP A 122 32.24 25.07 0.67
C ASP A 122 31.60 25.77 1.88
N LYS A 123 31.30 27.07 1.75
CA LYS A 123 30.65 27.85 2.81
C LYS A 123 29.18 27.48 2.95
N ASP A 124 28.49 27.31 1.81
CA ASP A 124 27.12 26.83 1.79
C ASP A 124 27.02 25.43 2.43
N GLU A 125 27.95 24.53 2.10
CA GLU A 125 27.98 23.21 2.73
C GLU A 125 28.29 23.30 4.22
N ALA A 126 29.25 24.12 4.65
CA ALA A 126 29.59 24.28 6.07
C ALA A 126 28.38 24.69 6.92
N VAL A 127 27.57 25.65 6.44
CA VAL A 127 26.30 26.04 7.09
C VAL A 127 25.32 24.86 7.16
N SER A 128 25.21 24.10 6.08
CA SER A 128 24.30 22.95 6.01
C SER A 128 24.73 21.80 6.92
N VAL A 129 26.05 21.55 7.01
CA VAL A 129 26.65 20.58 7.94
C VAL A 129 26.39 21.00 9.38
N ALA A 130 26.55 22.29 9.71
CA ALA A 130 26.24 22.81 11.04
C ALA A 130 24.77 22.60 11.41
N GLY A 131 23.85 22.91 10.49
CA GLY A 131 22.41 22.66 10.69
C GLY A 131 22.09 21.18 10.84
N ALA A 132 22.68 20.32 10.02
CA ALA A 132 22.46 18.87 10.09
C ALA A 132 23.02 18.22 11.36
N ALA A 133 24.01 18.85 12.00
CA ALA A 133 24.55 18.44 13.30
C ALA A 133 23.69 18.90 14.50
N ALA A 134 22.61 19.66 14.27
CA ALA A 134 21.70 20.06 15.33
C ALA A 134 21.05 18.83 16.00
N SER A 135 20.75 18.94 17.30
CA SER A 135 19.82 18.02 17.95
C SER A 135 18.40 18.43 17.57
N PHE A 136 17.70 17.59 16.81
CA PHE A 136 16.33 17.87 16.33
C PHE A 136 15.37 16.74 16.70
N SER A 137 14.10 17.09 16.88
CA SER A 137 13.01 16.15 17.11
C SER A 137 12.43 15.61 15.81
N THR A 138 11.72 14.48 15.90
CA THR A 138 10.97 13.89 14.80
C THR A 138 9.62 13.40 15.30
N LEU A 139 8.67 13.31 14.38
CA LEU A 139 7.37 12.73 14.62
C LEU A 139 7.26 11.36 13.95
N ALA A 140 6.83 10.35 14.72
CA ALA A 140 6.41 9.07 14.19
C ALA A 140 5.05 9.20 13.50
N VAL A 141 4.97 8.82 12.23
CA VAL A 141 3.73 8.86 11.43
C VAL A 141 3.43 7.49 10.82
N PRO A 142 2.14 7.08 10.76
CA PRO A 142 1.74 5.91 10.00
C PRO A 142 2.11 6.08 8.52
N ALA A 143 2.61 5.02 7.90
CA ALA A 143 2.97 5.00 6.50
C ALA A 143 2.59 3.66 5.85
N LEU A 144 2.27 3.74 4.56
CA LEU A 144 2.01 2.57 3.74
C LEU A 144 3.30 1.74 3.62
N SER A 145 3.22 0.45 3.96
CA SER A 145 4.37 -0.45 3.79
C SER A 145 4.46 -0.94 2.34
N ALA A 146 5.65 -1.35 1.90
CA ALA A 146 5.82 -1.97 0.59
C ALA A 146 5.02 -3.29 0.46
N ALA A 147 4.79 -4.00 1.57
CA ALA A 147 3.97 -5.21 1.59
C ALA A 147 2.48 -4.88 1.40
N ASP A 148 1.99 -3.82 2.05
CA ASP A 148 0.63 -3.31 1.85
C ASP A 148 0.42 -2.80 0.43
N ALA A 149 1.37 -2.05 -0.11
CA ALA A 149 1.26 -1.58 -1.50
C ALA A 149 1.13 -2.74 -2.49
N ARG A 150 1.89 -3.83 -2.27
CA ARG A 150 1.76 -5.08 -3.06
C ARG A 150 0.42 -5.79 -2.82
N ARG A 151 -0.07 -5.84 -1.58
CA ARG A 151 -1.40 -6.42 -1.26
C ARG A 151 -2.52 -5.67 -1.97
N ALA A 152 -2.50 -4.34 -1.93
CA ALA A 152 -3.49 -3.50 -2.61
C ALA A 152 -3.49 -3.78 -4.12
N ALA A 153 -2.32 -3.75 -4.77
CA ALA A 153 -2.21 -4.05 -6.19
C ALA A 153 -2.58 -5.51 -6.53
N GLY A 154 -2.19 -6.48 -5.69
CA GLY A 154 -2.52 -7.89 -5.86
C GLY A 154 -4.02 -8.18 -5.75
N THR A 155 -4.71 -7.50 -4.83
CA THR A 155 -6.18 -7.61 -4.70
C THR A 155 -6.88 -7.12 -5.97
N VAL A 156 -6.41 -6.00 -6.53
CA VAL A 156 -6.91 -5.51 -7.83
C VAL A 156 -6.61 -6.49 -8.95
N ALA A 157 -5.41 -7.07 -8.97
CA ALA A 157 -5.01 -8.04 -9.98
C ALA A 157 -5.90 -9.29 -9.99
N SER A 158 -6.16 -9.88 -8.81
CA SER A 158 -7.03 -11.05 -8.67
C SER A 158 -8.45 -10.76 -9.15
N GLU A 159 -9.00 -9.60 -8.77
CA GLU A 159 -10.35 -9.22 -9.20
C GLU A 159 -10.42 -8.96 -10.71
N CYS A 160 -9.40 -8.36 -11.29
CA CYS A 160 -9.33 -8.16 -12.73
C CYS A 160 -9.27 -9.50 -13.50
N ALA A 161 -8.53 -10.48 -12.98
CA ALA A 161 -8.49 -11.82 -13.55
C ALA A 161 -9.87 -12.48 -13.54
N ARG A 162 -10.59 -12.38 -12.42
CA ARG A 162 -11.98 -12.89 -12.27
C ARG A 162 -12.96 -12.19 -13.21
N ARG A 163 -12.84 -10.87 -13.39
CA ARG A 163 -13.69 -10.06 -14.28
C ARG A 163 -13.30 -10.15 -15.77
N GLY A 164 -12.12 -10.68 -16.09
CA GLY A 164 -11.59 -10.69 -17.45
C GLY A 164 -11.21 -9.30 -17.99
N VAL A 165 -10.85 -8.35 -17.11
CA VAL A 165 -10.42 -6.99 -17.49
C VAL A 165 -8.92 -6.81 -17.29
N SER A 166 -8.33 -5.77 -17.90
CA SER A 166 -6.87 -5.57 -17.89
C SER A 166 -6.45 -4.11 -17.67
N PRO A 167 -6.94 -3.41 -16.64
CA PRO A 167 -6.46 -2.07 -16.30
C PRO A 167 -5.08 -2.11 -15.64
N VAL A 168 -4.42 -0.95 -15.58
CA VAL A 168 -3.21 -0.72 -14.78
C VAL A 168 -3.61 -0.27 -13.38
N CYS A 169 -2.98 -0.82 -12.35
CA CYS A 169 -3.10 -0.37 -10.96
C CYS A 169 -1.76 0.23 -10.50
N ALA A 170 -1.78 1.46 -10.00
CA ALA A 170 -0.64 2.13 -9.37
C ALA A 170 -0.95 2.39 -7.89
N VAL A 171 0.03 2.18 -7.03
CA VAL A 171 -0.06 2.47 -5.59
C VAL A 171 1.07 3.41 -5.21
N VAL A 172 0.72 4.53 -4.57
CA VAL A 172 1.66 5.60 -4.19
C VAL A 172 1.68 5.79 -2.67
N ASP A 173 2.76 6.37 -2.15
CA ASP A 173 2.84 6.81 -0.75
C ASP A 173 2.03 8.09 -0.50
N ALA A 174 2.07 8.61 0.74
CA ALA A 174 1.37 9.84 1.11
C ALA A 174 1.89 11.09 0.38
N GLY A 175 3.14 11.08 -0.08
CA GLY A 175 3.74 12.12 -0.92
C GLY A 175 3.37 11.98 -2.40
N GLY A 176 2.66 10.91 -2.76
CA GLY A 176 2.24 10.62 -4.12
C GLY A 176 3.34 10.05 -5.00
N ASP A 177 4.41 9.52 -4.41
CA ASP A 177 5.49 8.83 -5.11
C ASP A 177 5.17 7.33 -5.25
N LEU A 178 5.50 6.75 -6.41
CA LEU A 178 5.13 5.38 -6.78
C LEU A 178 5.83 4.33 -5.91
N MET A 179 5.04 3.47 -5.26
CA MET A 179 5.52 2.34 -4.47
C MET A 179 5.35 1.00 -5.18
N CYS A 180 4.24 0.82 -5.89
CA CYS A 180 3.93 -0.42 -6.60
C CYS A 180 3.14 -0.12 -7.87
N ILE A 181 3.43 -0.85 -8.94
CA ILE A 181 2.61 -0.84 -10.15
C ILE A 181 2.35 -2.28 -10.59
N TRP A 182 1.09 -2.57 -10.89
CA TRP A 182 0.68 -3.79 -11.56
C TRP A 182 0.13 -3.43 -12.94
N ARG A 183 0.76 -3.98 -13.98
CA ARG A 183 0.37 -3.80 -15.39
C ARG A 183 0.17 -5.18 -16.02
N PRO A 184 -1.06 -5.61 -16.33
CA PRO A 184 -1.30 -6.85 -17.06
C PRO A 184 -0.89 -6.72 -18.54
N ASP A 185 -0.64 -7.85 -19.20
CA ASP A 185 -0.08 -7.90 -20.56
C ASP A 185 -0.92 -7.14 -21.60
N ARG A 186 -2.24 -7.22 -21.47
CA ARG A 186 -3.21 -6.58 -22.38
C ARG A 186 -3.52 -5.13 -22.03
N ALA A 187 -2.89 -4.57 -21.00
CA ALA A 187 -3.15 -3.20 -20.57
C ALA A 187 -2.71 -2.17 -21.61
N GLN A 188 -3.56 -1.15 -21.79
CA GLN A 188 -3.23 0.05 -22.53
C GLN A 188 -2.00 0.74 -21.91
N VAL A 189 -0.96 0.97 -22.70
CA VAL A 189 0.32 1.51 -22.21
C VAL A 189 0.16 2.91 -21.60
N ALA A 190 -0.71 3.74 -22.17
CA ALA A 190 -0.98 5.09 -21.68
C ALA A 190 -1.52 5.11 -20.23
N SER A 191 -2.17 4.03 -19.80
CA SER A 191 -2.76 3.92 -18.46
C SER A 191 -1.72 3.85 -17.33
N VAL A 192 -0.45 3.59 -17.64
CA VAL A 192 0.64 3.63 -16.64
C VAL A 192 0.78 5.01 -16.01
N GLY A 193 0.88 6.05 -16.84
CA GLY A 193 0.96 7.44 -16.37
C GLY A 193 -0.34 7.86 -15.71
N VAL A 194 -1.48 7.58 -16.36
CA VAL A 194 -2.80 7.98 -15.87
C VAL A 194 -3.13 7.36 -14.52
N ALA A 195 -2.91 6.07 -14.31
CA ALA A 195 -3.13 5.40 -13.02
C ALA A 195 -2.24 6.03 -11.92
N THR A 196 -0.97 6.29 -12.23
CA THR A 196 -0.03 6.93 -11.30
C THR A 196 -0.49 8.35 -10.92
N ASP A 197 -0.94 9.14 -11.89
CA ASP A 197 -1.40 10.50 -11.65
C ASP A 197 -2.75 10.56 -10.91
N LYS A 198 -3.67 9.62 -11.17
CA LYS A 198 -4.90 9.45 -10.40
C LYS A 198 -4.60 9.12 -8.94
N ALA A 199 -3.70 8.15 -8.69
CA ALA A 199 -3.25 7.78 -7.36
C ALA A 199 -2.60 8.99 -6.64
N ARG A 200 -1.66 9.67 -7.31
CA ARG A 200 -0.99 10.86 -6.80
C ARG A 200 -1.98 11.96 -6.44
N THR A 201 -2.97 12.21 -7.29
CA THR A 201 -4.01 13.22 -7.04
C THR A 201 -4.76 12.88 -5.76
N ALA A 202 -5.14 11.61 -5.58
CA ALA A 202 -5.85 11.16 -4.40
C ALA A 202 -5.01 11.26 -3.12
N ALA A 203 -3.70 10.93 -3.18
CA ALA A 203 -2.78 11.06 -2.06
C ALA A 203 -2.58 12.52 -1.63
N ILE A 204 -2.15 13.37 -2.58
CA ILE A 204 -1.77 14.77 -2.31
C ILE A 204 -2.96 15.61 -1.85
N TYR A 205 -4.11 15.46 -2.51
CA TYR A 205 -5.30 16.24 -2.18
C TYR A 205 -6.21 15.55 -1.16
N ARG A 206 -5.83 14.36 -0.72
CA ARG A 206 -6.46 13.62 0.38
C ARG A 206 -7.96 13.35 0.16
N ARG A 207 -8.36 13.13 -1.09
CA ARG A 207 -9.74 12.82 -1.50
C ARG A 207 -9.76 12.13 -2.86
N PRO A 208 -10.85 11.42 -3.22
CA PRO A 208 -10.92 10.73 -4.51
C PRO A 208 -10.66 11.66 -5.70
N SER A 209 -10.02 11.13 -6.75
CA SER A 209 -9.78 11.89 -7.98
C SER A 209 -11.09 12.25 -8.71
N LYS A 210 -12.15 11.46 -8.49
CA LYS A 210 -13.52 11.68 -8.97
C LYS A 210 -14.06 13.07 -8.61
N ASP A 211 -13.81 13.52 -7.38
CA ASP A 211 -14.30 14.82 -6.90
C ASP A 211 -13.82 15.99 -7.79
N PHE A 212 -12.64 15.85 -8.41
CA PHE A 212 -12.08 16.85 -9.32
C PHE A 212 -12.66 16.76 -10.73
N GLU A 213 -12.94 15.54 -11.21
CA GLU A 213 -13.65 15.31 -12.47
C GLU A 213 -15.06 15.92 -12.40
N GLU A 214 -15.77 15.69 -11.30
CA GLU A 214 -17.11 16.25 -11.08
C GLU A 214 -17.09 17.79 -11.02
N GLN A 215 -16.08 18.38 -10.37
CA GLN A 215 -15.91 19.83 -10.35
C GLN A 215 -15.68 20.39 -11.76
N ALA A 216 -14.78 19.77 -12.53
CA ALA A 216 -14.50 20.20 -13.90
C ALA A 216 -15.76 20.10 -14.78
N SER A 217 -16.48 18.98 -14.67
CA SER A 217 -17.68 18.69 -15.46
C SER A 217 -18.89 19.55 -15.07
N SER A 218 -18.96 20.02 -13.82
CA SER A 218 -20.00 20.94 -13.33
C SER A 218 -19.70 22.42 -13.60
N GLY A 219 -18.72 22.73 -14.45
CA GLY A 219 -18.41 24.09 -14.89
C GLY A 219 -17.33 24.80 -14.08
N ARG A 220 -16.72 24.15 -13.08
CA ARG A 220 -15.55 24.68 -12.37
C ARG A 220 -14.26 24.31 -13.11
N ALA A 221 -14.05 24.93 -14.27
CA ALA A 221 -12.87 24.71 -15.12
C ALA A 221 -11.53 24.89 -14.40
N SER A 222 -11.48 25.66 -13.31
CA SER A 222 -10.27 25.80 -12.47
C SER A 222 -9.79 24.48 -11.85
N ALA A 223 -10.63 23.45 -11.76
CA ALA A 223 -10.21 22.10 -11.35
C ALA A 223 -9.17 21.48 -12.31
N LEU A 224 -9.17 21.85 -13.59
CA LEU A 224 -8.18 21.40 -14.59
C LEU A 224 -6.79 22.03 -14.40
N HIS A 225 -6.71 23.15 -13.66
CA HIS A 225 -5.47 23.90 -13.45
C HIS A 225 -4.87 23.69 -12.06
N LEU A 226 -5.48 22.80 -11.27
CA LEU A 226 -4.96 22.50 -9.95
C LEU A 226 -3.61 21.79 -10.07
N ALA A 227 -2.62 22.27 -9.30
CA ALA A 227 -1.23 21.94 -9.49
C ALA A 227 -0.94 20.42 -9.46
N ARG A 228 -0.66 19.84 -10.62
CA ARG A 228 -0.35 18.40 -10.79
C ARG A 228 -1.47 17.47 -10.29
N ALA A 229 -2.72 17.93 -10.36
CA ALA A 229 -3.91 17.09 -10.20
C ALA A 229 -4.37 16.57 -11.56
N VAL A 230 -4.85 15.34 -11.62
CA VAL A 230 -5.53 14.76 -12.79
C VAL A 230 -7.00 14.54 -12.42
N PRO A 231 -7.94 15.33 -13.01
CA PRO A 231 -9.36 15.25 -12.74
C PRO A 231 -9.99 14.12 -13.56
N LEU A 232 -9.53 12.89 -13.30
CA LEU A 232 -10.07 11.66 -13.87
C LEU A 232 -10.38 10.69 -12.75
N GLN A 233 -11.60 10.17 -12.69
CA GLN A 233 -12.08 9.20 -11.71
C GLN A 233 -11.24 7.91 -11.72
N GLY A 234 -11.00 7.29 -10.55
CA GLY A 234 -10.22 6.06 -10.41
C GLY A 234 -9.04 6.14 -9.43
N GLY A 235 -8.85 7.27 -8.73
CA GLY A 235 -7.87 7.43 -7.65
C GLY A 235 -8.56 7.47 -6.29
N ILE A 236 -8.14 6.61 -5.35
CA ILE A 236 -8.71 6.44 -4.00
C ILE A 236 -7.63 6.56 -2.93
N PRO A 237 -7.79 7.44 -1.92
CA PRO A 237 -6.86 7.52 -0.79
C PRO A 237 -6.91 6.26 0.08
N ILE A 238 -5.75 5.83 0.57
CA ILE A 238 -5.62 4.85 1.64
C ILE A 238 -5.51 5.63 2.96
N VAL A 239 -6.41 5.36 3.90
CA VAL A 239 -6.54 6.11 5.16
C VAL A 239 -6.31 5.21 6.37
N ASP A 240 -5.42 5.62 7.27
CA ASP A 240 -5.22 5.00 8.59
C ASP A 240 -5.34 6.06 9.69
N GLY A 241 -6.20 5.81 10.69
CA GLY A 241 -6.42 6.77 11.79
C GLY A 241 -6.83 8.18 11.33
N GLY A 242 -7.56 8.29 10.21
CA GLY A 242 -7.95 9.58 9.62
C GLY A 242 -6.84 10.30 8.85
N ARG A 243 -5.65 9.69 8.70
CA ARG A 243 -4.53 10.22 7.90
C ARG A 243 -4.39 9.45 6.60
N VAL A 244 -4.17 10.17 5.51
CA VAL A 244 -3.83 9.55 4.22
C VAL A 244 -2.39 9.06 4.29
N ILE A 245 -2.19 7.74 4.15
CA ILE A 245 -0.88 7.09 4.19
C ILE A 245 -0.37 6.69 2.80
N GLY A 246 -1.24 6.79 1.80
CA GLY A 246 -0.98 6.46 0.40
C GLY A 246 -2.25 6.56 -0.43
N ALA A 247 -2.21 6.09 -1.67
CA ALA A 247 -3.39 5.99 -2.52
C ALA A 247 -3.24 4.91 -3.59
N VAL A 248 -4.38 4.41 -4.08
CA VAL A 248 -4.49 3.51 -5.23
C VAL A 248 -5.07 4.29 -6.41
N GLY A 249 -4.54 4.08 -7.60
CA GLY A 249 -5.08 4.60 -8.85
C GLY A 249 -5.22 3.48 -9.87
N VAL A 250 -6.38 3.39 -10.52
CA VAL A 250 -6.65 2.41 -11.57
C VAL A 250 -7.02 3.12 -12.87
N SER A 251 -6.50 2.62 -13.99
CA SER A 251 -6.81 3.15 -15.31
C SER A 251 -6.79 2.08 -16.40
N GLY A 252 -7.78 2.15 -17.30
CA GLY A 252 -7.83 1.32 -18.51
C GLY A 252 -8.85 0.18 -18.43
N ALA A 253 -9.77 0.23 -17.46
CA ALA A 253 -10.94 -0.63 -17.42
C ALA A 253 -11.96 -0.20 -18.49
N SER A 254 -13.09 -0.91 -18.57
CA SER A 254 -14.12 -0.66 -19.60
C SER A 254 -14.86 0.67 -19.38
N SER A 255 -14.83 1.20 -18.15
CA SER A 255 -15.41 2.48 -17.76
C SER A 255 -14.65 3.11 -16.59
N ALA A 256 -14.87 4.41 -16.37
CA ALA A 256 -14.33 5.10 -15.20
C ALA A 256 -14.92 4.59 -13.88
N ASP A 257 -16.16 4.09 -13.89
CA ASP A 257 -16.79 3.44 -12.73
C ASP A 257 -16.08 2.13 -12.37
N GLU A 258 -15.70 1.33 -13.36
CA GLU A 258 -14.94 0.10 -13.14
C GLU A 258 -13.51 0.41 -12.62
N ASP A 259 -12.85 1.45 -13.15
CA ASP A 259 -11.58 1.95 -12.59
C ASP A 259 -11.75 2.32 -11.10
N GLN A 260 -12.81 3.05 -10.76
CA GLN A 260 -13.09 3.47 -9.38
C GLN A 260 -13.37 2.29 -8.45
N GLU A 261 -14.21 1.34 -8.85
CA GLU A 261 -14.52 0.15 -8.08
C GLU A 261 -13.27 -0.66 -7.73
N LEU A 262 -12.41 -0.88 -8.73
CA LEU A 262 -11.14 -1.58 -8.53
C LEU A 262 -10.19 -0.79 -7.62
N ALA A 263 -10.12 0.54 -7.76
CA ALA A 263 -9.31 1.37 -6.87
C ALA A 263 -9.82 1.34 -5.42
N VAL A 264 -11.15 1.35 -5.21
CA VAL A 264 -11.77 1.22 -3.89
C VAL A 264 -11.44 -0.15 -3.29
N LEU A 265 -11.54 -1.22 -4.07
CA LEU A 265 -11.17 -2.56 -3.65
C LEU A 265 -9.69 -2.63 -3.20
N GLY A 266 -8.79 -2.11 -4.02
CA GLY A 266 -7.36 -2.06 -3.69
C GLY A 266 -7.05 -1.26 -2.44
N ALA A 267 -7.69 -0.10 -2.25
CA ALA A 267 -7.51 0.72 -1.04
C ALA A 267 -8.12 0.06 0.21
N GLY A 268 -9.22 -0.67 0.04
CA GLY A 268 -9.91 -1.41 1.09
C GLY A 268 -9.18 -2.67 1.56
N ALA A 269 -8.30 -3.25 0.72
CA ALA A 269 -7.54 -4.47 0.99
C ALA A 269 -6.64 -4.42 2.24
N LEU A 270 -6.42 -3.21 2.77
CA LEU A 270 -5.53 -2.96 3.91
C LEU A 270 -6.28 -2.89 5.24
N THR A 271 -7.61 -2.84 5.19
CA THR A 271 -8.45 -2.94 6.38
C THR A 271 -8.36 -4.39 6.88
N PRO A 272 -7.84 -4.65 8.08
CA PRO A 272 -7.77 -6.02 8.57
C PRO A 272 -9.17 -6.59 8.64
N VAL A 273 -9.41 -7.70 7.96
CA VAL A 273 -10.48 -8.62 8.32
C VAL A 273 -10.02 -9.27 9.63
N ASN A 274 -10.36 -8.64 10.76
CA ASN A 274 -10.12 -9.06 12.16
C ASN A 274 -8.79 -9.79 12.44
N GLY A 275 -7.80 -9.10 13.03
CA GLY A 275 -6.57 -9.72 13.54
C GLY A 275 -5.60 -8.70 14.14
N SER A 276 -4.79 -9.11 15.12
CA SER A 276 -3.95 -8.26 15.99
C SER A 276 -2.83 -7.48 15.26
N SER A 277 -2.11 -6.63 16.00
CA SER A 277 -1.09 -5.68 15.52
C SER A 277 0.10 -6.28 14.74
N ASN A 278 0.25 -7.61 14.71
CA ASN A 278 1.26 -8.33 13.93
C ASN A 278 0.68 -9.13 12.75
N GLY A 279 -0.60 -8.97 12.43
CA GLY A 279 -1.28 -9.70 11.35
C GLY A 279 -1.73 -11.10 11.72
N ALA A 280 -1.51 -11.56 12.95
CA ALA A 280 -2.07 -12.83 13.45
C ALA A 280 -3.45 -12.60 14.07
N THR A 281 -4.38 -13.51 13.76
CA THR A 281 -5.72 -13.53 14.36
C THR A 281 -5.82 -14.65 15.37
N LEU A 282 -6.05 -14.30 16.63
CA LEU A 282 -6.38 -15.26 17.69
C LEU A 282 -7.90 -15.31 17.84
N PHE A 283 -8.48 -16.51 17.71
CA PHE A 283 -9.84 -16.79 18.13
C PHE A 283 -9.76 -17.55 19.46
N ASP A 284 -10.18 -16.91 20.55
CA ASP A 284 -10.26 -17.60 21.84
C ASP A 284 -11.39 -18.64 21.85
N GLU A 285 -11.40 -19.49 22.87
CA GLU A 285 -12.40 -20.57 23.02
C GLU A 285 -13.84 -20.04 22.96
N THR A 286 -14.11 -18.85 23.53
CA THR A 286 -15.45 -18.29 23.57
C THR A 286 -15.91 -17.89 22.17
N ALA A 287 -15.04 -17.22 21.41
CA ALA A 287 -15.30 -16.83 20.03
C ALA A 287 -15.47 -18.04 19.11
N VAL A 288 -14.62 -19.06 19.27
CA VAL A 288 -14.72 -20.33 18.54
C VAL A 288 -16.05 -21.02 18.84
N ARG A 289 -16.41 -21.15 20.12
CA ARG A 289 -17.65 -21.82 20.56
C ARG A 289 -18.89 -21.06 20.08
N ALA A 290 -18.86 -19.73 20.13
CA ALA A 290 -19.93 -18.89 19.60
C ALA A 290 -20.09 -19.07 18.09
N LYS A 291 -18.98 -19.19 17.34
CA LYS A 291 -19.06 -19.43 15.91
C LYS A 291 -19.57 -20.83 15.57
N PHE A 292 -19.15 -21.88 16.27
CA PHE A 292 -19.69 -23.24 16.09
C PHE A 292 -21.19 -23.36 16.41
N ALA A 293 -21.78 -22.42 17.15
CA ALA A 293 -23.22 -22.39 17.38
C ALA A 293 -24.02 -22.11 16.09
N THR A 294 -23.46 -21.31 15.16
CA THR A 294 -24.12 -20.89 13.92
C THR A 294 -23.46 -21.42 12.65
N GLY A 295 -22.19 -21.77 12.71
CA GLY A 295 -21.36 -22.16 11.58
C GLY A 295 -20.90 -20.99 10.69
N GLY A 296 -19.96 -21.27 9.80
CA GLY A 296 -19.50 -20.37 8.74
C GLY A 296 -18.15 -19.68 9.00
N LEU A 297 -17.88 -18.61 8.23
CA LEU A 297 -16.58 -17.95 8.14
C LEU A 297 -16.08 -17.37 9.47
N LEU A 298 -14.86 -17.76 9.85
CA LEU A 298 -14.08 -17.18 10.95
C LEU A 298 -13.09 -16.12 10.44
N LEU A 299 -12.35 -16.44 9.38
CA LEU A 299 -11.32 -15.57 8.82
C LEU A 299 -11.30 -15.66 7.29
N ASP A 300 -11.33 -14.50 6.65
CA ASP A 300 -10.95 -14.36 5.25
C ASP A 300 -9.50 -13.86 5.19
N GLY A 301 -8.60 -14.75 4.80
CA GLY A 301 -7.18 -14.46 4.68
C GLY A 301 -6.77 -13.99 3.29
N GLY A 302 -7.69 -13.93 2.30
CA GLY A 302 -7.37 -13.79 0.89
C GLY A 302 -7.15 -15.16 0.24
N PRO A 303 -5.89 -15.61 0.01
CA PRO A 303 -5.60 -16.92 -0.59
C PRO A 303 -6.07 -18.13 0.24
N TYR A 304 -6.58 -17.91 1.44
CA TYR A 304 -7.22 -18.95 2.24
C TYR A 304 -8.36 -18.39 3.09
N LYS A 305 -9.32 -19.26 3.41
CA LYS A 305 -10.42 -18.97 4.33
C LYS A 305 -10.45 -20.02 5.44
N LEU A 306 -10.81 -19.60 6.65
CA LEU A 306 -11.04 -20.50 7.77
C LEU A 306 -12.50 -20.41 8.17
N ASP A 307 -13.20 -21.55 8.11
CA ASP A 307 -14.59 -21.66 8.54
C ASP A 307 -14.69 -22.56 9.78
N ALA A 308 -15.62 -22.21 10.67
CA ALA A 308 -16.14 -23.13 11.68
C ALA A 308 -17.34 -23.88 11.06
N GLY A 309 -17.12 -25.09 10.60
CA GLY A 309 -18.16 -25.98 10.07
C GLY A 309 -19.06 -26.50 11.19
N ARG A 310 -20.37 -26.37 11.00
CA ARG A 310 -21.40 -27.01 11.82
C ARG A 310 -22.33 -27.78 10.88
N ARG A 311 -22.52 -29.08 11.15
CA ARG A 311 -23.52 -29.89 10.46
C ARG A 311 -24.46 -30.54 11.46
N ASP A 312 -25.74 -30.43 11.15
CA ASP A 312 -26.83 -31.03 11.90
C ASP A 312 -27.52 -32.17 11.11
N ALA A 313 -27.21 -32.28 9.81
CA ALA A 313 -27.71 -33.30 8.89
C ALA A 313 -26.70 -33.54 7.73
N PRO A 314 -26.84 -34.64 6.96
CA PRO A 314 -26.11 -34.84 5.71
C PRO A 314 -26.25 -33.66 4.74
N GLY A 315 -25.26 -33.49 3.87
CA GLY A 315 -25.17 -32.36 2.94
C GLY A 315 -25.33 -32.75 1.48
N GLU A 316 -25.51 -31.74 0.63
CA GLU A 316 -25.34 -31.87 -0.82
C GLU A 316 -23.89 -32.27 -1.15
N ALA A 317 -23.71 -32.83 -2.35
CA ALA A 317 -22.39 -33.07 -2.92
C ALA A 317 -21.78 -31.75 -3.41
N GLU A 318 -20.49 -31.54 -3.13
CA GLU A 318 -19.74 -30.35 -3.50
C GLU A 318 -18.48 -30.73 -4.29
N CYS A 319 -18.12 -29.89 -5.25
CA CYS A 319 -16.83 -29.95 -5.94
C CYS A 319 -16.37 -28.54 -6.28
N HIS A 320 -15.13 -28.23 -5.89
CA HIS A 320 -14.53 -26.91 -6.05
C HIS A 320 -13.35 -27.01 -7.03
N ALA A 321 -13.39 -26.30 -8.16
CA ALA A 321 -12.37 -26.44 -9.20
C ALA A 321 -10.99 -25.86 -8.84
N HIS A 322 -10.94 -24.89 -7.92
CA HIS A 322 -9.75 -24.10 -7.61
C HIS A 322 -9.47 -24.02 -6.10
N THR A 323 -10.05 -24.92 -5.32
CA THR A 323 -9.95 -24.84 -3.85
C THR A 323 -9.69 -26.21 -3.26
N VAL A 324 -8.71 -26.27 -2.36
CA VAL A 324 -8.44 -27.42 -1.51
C VAL A 324 -9.13 -27.20 -0.17
N ASP A 325 -9.94 -28.16 0.26
CA ASP A 325 -10.58 -28.14 1.59
C ASP A 325 -9.79 -29.02 2.56
N VAL A 326 -9.26 -28.42 3.63
CA VAL A 326 -8.59 -29.16 4.71
C VAL A 326 -9.45 -29.10 5.95
N MET A 327 -10.09 -30.22 6.29
CA MET A 327 -11.03 -30.33 7.40
C MET A 327 -10.35 -30.95 8.63
N HIS A 328 -10.53 -30.36 9.81
CA HIS A 328 -10.09 -30.93 11.09
C HIS A 328 -11.30 -31.07 12.03
N VAL A 329 -11.60 -32.30 12.45
CA VAL A 329 -12.80 -32.59 13.24
C VAL A 329 -12.60 -32.26 14.70
N VAL A 330 -13.55 -31.52 15.27
CA VAL A 330 -13.53 -31.07 16.66
C VAL A 330 -14.50 -31.86 17.52
N GLU A 331 -15.72 -32.14 17.04
CA GLU A 331 -16.77 -32.83 17.79
C GLU A 331 -17.67 -33.65 16.86
N GLY A 332 -18.13 -34.81 17.33
CA GLY A 332 -19.03 -35.68 16.59
C GLY A 332 -18.33 -36.62 15.61
N THR A 333 -19.13 -37.37 14.84
CA THR A 333 -18.67 -38.32 13.84
C THR A 333 -19.39 -38.11 12.51
N ALA A 334 -18.72 -38.35 11.39
CA ALA A 334 -19.33 -38.26 10.06
C ALA A 334 -18.79 -39.30 9.09
N THR A 335 -19.63 -39.71 8.13
CA THR A 335 -19.18 -40.43 6.94
C THR A 335 -19.10 -39.45 5.77
N VAL A 336 -17.92 -39.29 5.19
CA VAL A 336 -17.68 -38.44 4.01
C VAL A 336 -17.31 -39.31 2.83
N LEU A 337 -18.04 -39.19 1.73
CA LEU A 337 -17.63 -39.74 0.44
C LEU A 337 -16.70 -38.75 -0.25
N THR A 338 -15.58 -39.23 -0.80
CA THR A 338 -14.70 -38.44 -1.67
C THR A 338 -14.46 -39.15 -3.00
N GLY A 339 -14.25 -38.38 -4.07
CA GLY A 339 -14.20 -38.88 -5.44
C GLY A 339 -15.57 -39.27 -5.98
N GLY A 340 -15.62 -40.19 -6.96
CA GLY A 340 -16.88 -40.62 -7.58
C GLY A 340 -17.43 -39.65 -8.63
N GLU A 341 -18.64 -39.95 -9.11
CA GLU A 341 -19.36 -39.15 -10.11
C GLU A 341 -20.48 -38.34 -9.45
N ILE A 342 -20.55 -37.06 -9.81
CA ILE A 342 -21.56 -36.12 -9.34
C ILE A 342 -22.86 -36.35 -10.11
N VAL A 343 -23.98 -36.57 -9.41
CA VAL A 343 -25.30 -36.82 -10.01
C VAL A 343 -26.23 -35.64 -9.73
N GLY A 344 -26.81 -35.06 -10.79
CA GLY A 344 -27.75 -33.93 -10.68
C GLY A 344 -27.06 -32.58 -10.47
N ALA A 345 -25.95 -32.36 -11.16
CA ALA A 345 -25.11 -31.17 -11.00
C ALA A 345 -25.84 -29.87 -11.35
N ARG A 346 -25.76 -28.88 -10.45
CA ARG A 346 -26.16 -27.49 -10.66
C ARG A 346 -24.92 -26.63 -10.49
N GLY A 347 -24.54 -25.90 -11.54
CA GLY A 347 -23.42 -24.96 -11.49
C GLY A 347 -23.81 -23.75 -10.63
N VAL A 348 -22.96 -23.40 -9.66
CA VAL A 348 -23.21 -22.30 -8.73
C VAL A 348 -22.40 -21.03 -9.10
N GLY A 349 -21.47 -21.16 -10.05
CA GLY A 349 -20.54 -20.10 -10.49
C GLY A 349 -19.08 -20.42 -10.10
N ASP A 350 -18.10 -19.80 -10.77
CA ASP A 350 -16.65 -19.89 -10.45
C ASP A 350 -16.06 -21.31 -10.29
N GLY A 351 -16.56 -22.27 -11.06
CA GLY A 351 -16.06 -23.65 -11.01
C GLY A 351 -16.54 -24.45 -9.77
N GLU A 352 -17.47 -23.90 -8.99
CA GLU A 352 -18.17 -24.63 -7.94
C GLU A 352 -19.38 -25.39 -8.50
N VAL A 353 -19.45 -26.66 -8.16
CA VAL A 353 -20.55 -27.56 -8.52
C VAL A 353 -21.21 -28.06 -7.25
N ARG A 354 -22.54 -27.89 -7.15
CA ARG A 354 -23.36 -28.57 -6.15
C ARG A 354 -24.25 -29.60 -6.81
N ALA A 355 -24.48 -30.72 -6.15
CA ALA A 355 -25.35 -31.75 -6.67
C ALA A 355 -26.07 -32.51 -5.56
N GLU A 356 -27.10 -33.25 -5.95
CA GLU A 356 -27.92 -34.01 -5.01
C GLU A 356 -27.11 -35.14 -4.36
N SER A 357 -26.24 -35.81 -5.12
CA SER A 357 -25.42 -36.89 -4.58
C SER A 357 -24.13 -37.14 -5.36
N VAL A 358 -23.18 -37.79 -4.69
CA VAL A 358 -22.05 -38.48 -5.30
C VAL A 358 -22.37 -39.97 -5.38
N THR A 359 -22.17 -40.59 -6.54
CA THR A 359 -22.22 -42.05 -6.69
C THR A 359 -20.84 -42.60 -7.02
N GLY A 360 -20.50 -43.74 -6.41
CA GLY A 360 -19.10 -44.19 -6.36
C GLY A 360 -18.24 -43.32 -5.44
N GLY A 361 -16.95 -43.64 -5.33
CA GLY A 361 -16.01 -42.94 -4.44
C GLY A 361 -15.62 -43.75 -3.21
N THR A 362 -14.81 -43.13 -2.35
CA THR A 362 -14.26 -43.73 -1.13
C THR A 362 -14.93 -43.15 0.09
N ALA A 363 -15.44 -44.03 0.97
CA ALA A 363 -16.03 -43.61 2.24
C ALA A 363 -14.94 -43.45 3.31
N HIS A 364 -14.96 -42.30 3.98
CA HIS A 364 -14.12 -41.98 5.12
C HIS A 364 -15.00 -41.79 6.35
N GLU A 365 -14.76 -42.58 7.39
CA GLU A 365 -15.34 -42.36 8.72
C GLU A 365 -14.44 -41.38 9.47
N LEU A 366 -15.02 -40.26 9.89
CA LEU A 366 -14.33 -39.18 10.58
C LEU A 366 -14.79 -39.07 12.03
N SER A 367 -13.85 -38.83 12.92
CA SER A 367 -14.02 -38.68 14.37
C SER A 367 -13.12 -37.55 14.91
N PRO A 368 -13.32 -37.09 16.16
CA PRO A 368 -12.57 -35.95 16.70
C PRO A 368 -11.05 -36.15 16.65
N GLY A 369 -10.33 -35.17 16.11
CA GLY A 369 -8.89 -35.22 15.87
C GLY A 369 -8.49 -35.67 14.46
N ASP A 370 -9.42 -36.22 13.67
CA ASP A 370 -9.14 -36.60 12.29
C ASP A 370 -9.00 -35.38 11.38
N VAL A 371 -8.13 -35.50 10.37
CA VAL A 371 -7.93 -34.50 9.32
C VAL A 371 -8.23 -35.13 7.96
N LEU A 372 -9.08 -34.48 7.18
CA LEU A 372 -9.39 -34.86 5.80
C LEU A 372 -9.05 -33.70 4.86
N ALA A 373 -8.13 -33.93 3.93
CA ALA A 373 -7.82 -32.99 2.86
C ALA A 373 -8.48 -33.45 1.56
N VAL A 374 -9.30 -32.59 0.97
CA VAL A 374 -9.97 -32.82 -0.32
C VAL A 374 -9.34 -31.89 -1.37
N PRO A 375 -8.57 -32.44 -2.32
CA PRO A 375 -7.96 -31.63 -3.38
C PRO A 375 -8.99 -30.95 -4.29
N ALA A 376 -8.56 -29.88 -4.96
CA ALA A 376 -9.35 -29.22 -5.99
C ALA A 376 -9.78 -30.21 -7.08
N GLY A 377 -11.05 -30.09 -7.51
CA GLY A 377 -11.68 -30.97 -8.50
C GLY A 377 -12.16 -32.32 -7.95
N VAL A 378 -11.94 -32.64 -6.67
CA VAL A 378 -12.44 -33.87 -6.06
C VAL A 378 -13.81 -33.64 -5.45
N ALA A 379 -14.81 -34.34 -5.98
CA ALA A 379 -16.17 -34.34 -5.44
C ALA A 379 -16.17 -34.90 -4.02
N HIS A 380 -16.97 -34.32 -3.13
CA HIS A 380 -17.13 -34.83 -1.78
C HIS A 380 -18.54 -34.57 -1.23
N GLN A 381 -19.01 -35.46 -0.35
CA GLN A 381 -20.33 -35.36 0.26
C GLN A 381 -20.35 -35.94 1.68
N PHE A 382 -20.95 -35.19 2.61
CA PHE A 382 -21.30 -35.71 3.93
C PHE A 382 -22.58 -36.53 3.83
N THR A 383 -22.49 -37.86 3.90
CA THR A 383 -23.64 -38.76 3.74
C THR A 383 -24.26 -39.17 5.07
N ARG A 384 -23.49 -39.13 6.16
CA ARG A 384 -23.95 -39.37 7.53
C ARG A 384 -23.22 -38.42 8.48
N VAL A 385 -23.93 -37.86 9.46
CA VAL A 385 -23.34 -37.00 10.50
C VAL A 385 -24.03 -37.26 11.84
N SER A 386 -23.29 -37.14 12.93
CA SER A 386 -23.87 -36.99 14.28
C SER A 386 -24.43 -35.58 14.47
N TYR A 387 -25.28 -35.41 15.47
CA TYR A 387 -25.79 -34.10 15.87
C TYR A 387 -25.19 -33.66 17.23
N PRO A 388 -24.44 -32.55 17.30
CA PRO A 388 -23.83 -31.84 16.18
C PRO A 388 -22.59 -32.58 15.63
N PHE A 389 -22.17 -32.20 14.42
CA PHE A 389 -20.84 -32.49 13.89
C PHE A 389 -20.12 -31.16 13.64
N LEU A 390 -19.00 -30.95 14.33
CA LEU A 390 -18.23 -29.70 14.33
C LEU A 390 -16.81 -29.95 13.80
N TYR A 391 -16.38 -29.11 12.86
CA TYR A 391 -15.06 -29.23 12.24
C TYR A 391 -14.57 -27.85 11.79
N PHE A 392 -13.27 -27.60 11.82
CA PHE A 392 -12.70 -26.50 11.06
C PHE A 392 -12.52 -26.93 9.61
N VAL A 393 -12.72 -26.01 8.66
CA VAL A 393 -12.25 -26.20 7.30
C VAL A 393 -11.41 -25.00 6.87
N VAL A 394 -10.18 -25.30 6.43
CA VAL A 394 -9.32 -24.32 5.77
C VAL A 394 -9.48 -24.53 4.28
N LYS A 395 -10.02 -23.52 3.60
CA LYS A 395 -10.16 -23.47 2.15
C LYS A 395 -8.96 -22.76 1.56
N VAL A 396 -8.17 -23.41 0.73
CA VAL A 396 -6.95 -22.83 0.12
C VAL A 396 -7.16 -22.70 -1.38
N GLU A 397 -7.03 -21.48 -1.92
CA GLU A 397 -7.07 -21.24 -3.37
C GLU A 397 -5.77 -21.75 -4.01
N VAL A 398 -5.89 -22.51 -5.12
CA VAL A 398 -4.76 -23.15 -5.84
C VAL A 398 -4.66 -22.77 -7.30
#